data_AF-A0AAN0T501-F1
#
_entry.id   AF-A0AAN0T501-F1
#
_cell.length_a   1.000
_cell.length_b   1.000
_cell.length_c   1.000
_cell.angle_alpha   90.00
_cell.angle_beta   90.00
_cell.angle_gamma   90.00
#
_symmetry.space_group_name_H-M   'P 1'
#
loop_
_entity.id
_entity.type
_entity.pdbx_description
1 polymer ?
#
loop_
_entity_poly.entity_id
_entity_poly.type
_entity_poly.pdbx_seq_one_letter_code
_entity_poly.pdbx_strand_id
1 'polypeptide(L)'
;MRWPYANIGVVTTRTFRNLLNKIHGDIAADMQEMKTNLDNAVETVSEKAFNKVVDAAKIDWLPPVNTFDDLAITYPDAVEGKTAMCRDSGKVYRKMADGEWQEIQDIDPSVINEVDSRLTAQLAETADKINVSKVDNLLNFIDAESDMEIEVPSYYKTKINEIVKSIDKSELNIGFITDNHNQYSGYAPKSLKHYEYIALLSRLTHLDAVVSGGDNANGWYSKSQILSELKSAASALFNRVKADTDVYFLHGNHDNGAFQNGKNKLEDIITNEELKVIYQTRNTVFGEVRNGDSIYCYKDYADKKIRVIMLNSFDFPNDINSDGTLTYDNLHYGCYQNEQLNWLANVALQIPLDYHALIFTHAPLPGAFDNSTQYNSDVLLNILKAFKNGQDYTIDDKSRLFPVSINTSFSEPGTLIAIINGHLHRDDSTIYNGILCISVDASLCYSGATGRVVNTETEDCWDVLSINPNLRTIRAKRFGFGSDRNWTY
;
A
#
# COMPACT_ATOMS: atom_id res chain seq x y z
N MET A 1 4.31 -1.75 66.48
CA MET A 1 5.30 -2.22 67.48
C MET A 1 6.65 -1.67 67.07
N ARG A 2 7.53 -1.08 67.88
CA ARG A 2 7.60 -0.69 69.30
C ARG A 2 8.21 0.72 69.28
N TRP A 3 7.65 1.68 70.01
CA TRP A 3 8.25 3.00 70.18
C TRP A 3 9.43 2.85 71.16
N PRO A 4 10.70 3.09 70.76
CA PRO A 4 11.84 2.90 71.67
C PRO A 4 11.94 3.97 72.76
N TYR A 5 11.01 4.93 72.80
CA TYR A 5 11.15 6.15 73.62
C TYR A 5 10.41 6.12 74.95
N ALA A 6 9.75 5.01 75.31
CA ALA A 6 9.07 4.89 76.61
C ALA A 6 10.04 5.04 77.81
N ASN A 7 11.35 4.88 77.60
CA ASN A 7 12.38 4.93 78.64
C ASN A 7 13.30 6.16 78.56
N ILE A 8 13.10 7.08 77.62
CA ILE A 8 13.84 8.35 77.64
C ILE A 8 13.09 9.27 78.60
N GLY A 9 13.53 9.29 79.86
CA GLY A 9 12.90 9.99 81.00
C GLY A 9 12.91 11.52 80.93
N VAL A 10 12.57 12.10 79.78
CA VAL A 10 12.53 13.54 79.54
C VAL A 10 11.13 13.90 79.04
N VAL A 11 10.48 14.87 79.69
CA VAL A 11 9.18 15.40 79.27
C VAL A 11 9.38 16.15 77.95
N THR A 12 9.18 15.46 76.82
CA THR A 12 9.41 16.04 75.49
C THR A 12 8.13 16.62 74.90
N THR A 13 8.21 17.86 74.41
CA THR A 13 7.10 18.53 73.73
C THR A 13 6.74 17.77 72.44
N ARG A 14 5.48 17.91 71.99
CA ARG A 14 5.02 17.31 70.72
C ARG A 14 5.90 17.71 69.53
N THR A 15 6.36 18.97 69.52
CA THR A 15 7.24 19.52 68.48
C THR A 15 8.58 18.78 68.40
N PHE A 16 9.21 18.50 69.55
CA PHE A 16 10.49 17.77 69.60
C PHE A 16 10.35 16.35 69.05
N ARG A 17 9.27 15.64 69.42
CA ARG A 17 9.00 14.28 68.91
C ARG A 17 8.79 14.26 67.40
N ASN A 18 8.11 15.25 66.84
CA ASN A 18 7.92 15.36 65.39
C ASN A 18 9.24 15.62 64.65
N LEU A 19 10.09 16.50 65.17
CA LEU A 19 11.41 16.78 64.57
C LEU A 19 12.30 15.54 64.59
N LEU A 20 12.32 14.80 65.71
CA LEU A 20 13.11 13.57 65.83
C LEU A 20 12.63 12.48 64.86
N ASN A 21 11.31 12.32 64.69
CA ASN A 21 10.75 11.38 63.72
C ASN A 21 11.12 11.76 62.28
N LYS A 22 11.15 13.06 61.96
CA LYS A 22 11.60 13.53 60.65
C LYS A 22 13.07 13.19 60.43
N ILE A 23 13.95 13.52 61.38
CA ILE A 23 15.38 13.20 61.30
C ILE A 23 15.62 11.70 61.12
N HIS A 24 14.91 10.85 61.87
CA HIS A 24 15.04 9.40 61.70
C HIS A 24 14.49 8.90 60.37
N GLY A 25 13.44 9.52 59.84
CA GLY A 25 12.93 9.24 58.50
C GLY A 25 13.96 9.58 57.43
N ASP A 26 14.58 10.75 57.54
CA ASP A 26 15.61 11.23 56.60
C ASP A 26 16.85 10.30 56.65
N ILE A 27 17.34 9.95 57.86
CA ILE A 27 18.47 9.01 58.04
C ILE A 27 18.14 7.62 57.47
N ALA A 28 16.92 7.13 57.66
CA ALA A 28 16.51 5.83 57.14
C ALA A 28 16.46 5.83 55.60
N ALA A 29 15.99 6.93 55.00
CA ALA A 29 15.99 7.10 53.55
C ALA A 29 17.43 7.12 52.99
N ASP A 30 18.32 7.89 53.60
CA ASP A 30 19.74 7.96 53.20
C ASP A 30 20.42 6.59 53.32
N MET A 31 20.15 5.83 54.39
CA MET A 31 20.67 4.47 54.55
C MET A 31 20.12 3.49 53.52
N GLN A 32 18.85 3.63 53.12
CA GLN A 32 18.23 2.81 52.09
C GLN A 32 18.87 3.08 50.71
N GLU A 33 19.15 4.35 50.40
CA GLU A 33 19.84 4.75 49.17
C GLU A 33 21.28 4.22 49.14
N MET A 34 22.04 4.40 50.23
CA MET A 34 23.40 3.86 50.34
C MET A 34 23.43 2.33 50.19
N LYS A 35 22.45 1.63 50.78
CA LYS A 35 22.33 0.17 50.62
C LYS A 35 22.05 -0.22 49.17
N THR A 36 21.13 0.47 48.51
CA THR A 36 20.80 0.22 47.09
C THR A 36 22.01 0.45 46.19
N ASN A 37 22.77 1.52 46.43
CA ASN A 37 24.00 1.81 45.69
C ASN A 37 25.09 0.75 45.94
N LEU A 38 25.21 0.25 47.17
CA LEU A 38 26.18 -0.80 47.50
C LEU A 38 25.81 -2.15 46.90
N ASP A 39 24.54 -2.54 46.97
CA ASP A 39 24.02 -3.80 46.40
C ASP A 39 24.24 -3.82 44.86
N ASN A 40 24.13 -2.68 44.20
CA ASN A 40 24.30 -2.54 42.75
C ASN A 40 25.74 -2.18 42.32
N ALA A 41 26.68 -1.99 43.25
CA ALA A 41 28.03 -1.51 42.95
C ALA A 41 28.83 -2.49 42.09
N VAL A 42 28.74 -3.79 42.40
CA VAL A 42 29.44 -4.84 41.66
C VAL A 42 28.93 -4.94 40.23
N GLU A 43 27.62 -4.88 40.03
CA GLU A 43 26.99 -4.91 38.70
C GLU A 43 27.38 -3.67 37.88
N THR A 44 27.25 -2.47 38.47
CA THR A 44 27.60 -1.21 37.80
C THR A 44 29.07 -1.13 37.40
N VAL A 45 29.97 -1.56 38.29
CA VAL A 45 31.42 -1.57 38.01
C VAL A 45 31.77 -2.63 36.98
N SER A 46 31.16 -3.80 37.05
CA SER A 46 31.39 -4.89 36.09
C SER A 46 30.92 -4.51 34.69
N GLU A 47 29.74 -3.90 34.56
CA GLU A 47 29.20 -3.46 33.27
C GLU A 47 30.06 -2.35 32.65
N LYS A 48 30.49 -1.35 33.43
CA LYS A 48 31.40 -0.30 32.96
C LYS A 48 32.77 -0.84 32.55
N ALA A 49 33.33 -1.77 33.32
CA ALA A 49 34.61 -2.40 32.97
C ALA A 49 34.50 -3.28 31.72
N PHE A 50 33.41 -4.06 31.62
CA PHE A 50 33.13 -4.91 30.46
C PHE A 50 32.96 -4.06 29.19
N ASN A 51 32.12 -3.02 29.22
CA ASN A 51 31.92 -2.13 28.08
C ASN A 51 33.23 -1.46 27.66
N LYS A 52 34.06 -1.00 28.60
CA LYS A 52 35.36 -0.40 28.28
C LYS A 52 36.32 -1.39 27.59
N VAL A 53 36.30 -2.66 27.98
CA VAL A 53 37.12 -3.71 27.34
C VAL A 53 36.55 -4.09 25.97
N VAL A 54 35.23 -4.21 25.85
CA VAL A 54 34.55 -4.50 24.58
C VAL A 54 34.76 -3.38 23.57
N ASP A 55 34.61 -2.12 23.98
CA ASP A 55 34.82 -0.95 23.10
C ASP A 55 36.29 -0.85 22.66
N ALA A 56 37.24 -1.16 23.56
CA ALA A 56 38.65 -1.23 23.20
C ALA A 56 38.95 -2.38 22.20
N ALA A 57 38.26 -3.51 22.30
CA ALA A 57 38.47 -4.67 21.43
C ALA A 57 37.68 -4.61 20.11
N LYS A 58 36.61 -3.80 20.04
CA LYS A 58 35.76 -3.70 18.85
C LYS A 58 36.52 -3.05 17.70
N ILE A 59 36.41 -3.63 16.51
CA ILE A 59 36.89 -3.04 15.26
C ILE A 59 35.66 -2.47 14.56
N ASP A 60 35.52 -1.14 14.58
CA ASP A 60 34.40 -0.44 13.97
C ASP A 60 34.80 0.06 12.58
N TRP A 61 34.47 -0.75 11.57
CA TRP A 61 34.89 -0.52 10.19
C TRP A 61 34.15 0.64 9.53
N LEU A 62 34.94 1.61 9.05
CA LEU A 62 34.54 2.64 8.13
C LEU A 62 34.78 2.18 6.68
N PRO A 63 34.09 2.79 5.70
CA PRO A 63 34.41 2.60 4.30
C PRO A 63 35.90 2.87 3.99
N PRO A 64 36.54 2.08 3.11
CA PRO A 64 37.94 2.28 2.74
C PRO A 64 38.14 3.58 1.96
N VAL A 65 39.30 4.21 2.18
CA VAL A 65 39.74 5.43 1.49
C VAL A 65 40.83 5.08 0.45
N ASN A 66 41.16 6.00 -0.44
CA ASN A 66 42.16 5.73 -1.49
C ASN A 66 43.58 5.75 -0.92
N THR A 67 43.90 6.74 -0.10
CA THR A 67 45.24 6.97 0.48
C THR A 67 45.18 7.25 1.98
N PHE A 68 46.33 7.23 2.66
CA PHE A 68 46.39 7.60 4.09
C PHE A 68 45.93 9.04 4.36
N ASP A 69 46.29 9.99 3.50
CA ASP A 69 45.93 11.41 3.67
C ASP A 69 44.41 11.62 3.60
N ASP A 70 43.70 10.77 2.86
CA ASP A 70 42.24 10.82 2.75
C ASP A 70 41.52 10.44 4.06
N LEU A 71 42.19 9.79 5.01
CA LEU A 71 41.58 9.43 6.30
C LEU A 71 41.16 10.68 7.08
N ALA A 72 42.02 11.70 7.11
CA ALA A 72 41.75 12.94 7.82
C ALA A 72 40.74 13.84 7.07
N ILE A 73 40.70 13.75 5.74
CA ILE A 73 39.76 14.51 4.89
C ILE A 73 38.35 13.92 4.95
N THR A 74 38.26 12.59 4.83
CA THR A 74 36.99 11.87 4.75
C THR A 74 36.37 11.71 6.13
N TYR A 75 37.21 11.54 7.16
CA TYR A 75 36.77 11.31 8.54
C TYR A 75 37.43 12.30 9.52
N PRO A 76 37.14 13.61 9.38
CA PRO A 76 37.72 14.63 10.24
C PRO A 76 37.32 14.46 11.71
N ASP A 77 36.12 13.93 11.95
CA ASP A 77 35.53 13.74 13.28
C ASP A 77 35.59 12.28 13.77
N ALA A 78 36.48 11.46 13.20
CA ALA A 78 36.62 10.06 13.64
C ALA A 78 37.03 9.98 15.12
N VAL A 79 36.27 9.21 15.88
CA VAL A 79 36.54 8.91 17.30
C VAL A 79 37.39 7.64 17.44
N GLU A 80 37.96 7.44 18.63
CA GLU A 80 38.72 6.24 18.98
C GLU A 80 37.97 4.96 18.62
N GLY A 81 38.68 3.98 18.03
CA GLY A 81 38.13 2.68 17.67
C GLY A 81 37.61 2.57 16.23
N LYS A 82 37.44 3.68 15.52
CA LYS A 82 37.15 3.68 14.08
C LYS A 82 38.32 3.13 13.29
N THR A 83 38.05 2.28 12.31
CA THR A 83 39.06 1.57 11.52
C THR A 83 38.77 1.68 10.03
N ALA A 84 39.76 2.02 9.21
CA ALA A 84 39.61 2.16 7.76
C ALA A 84 40.83 1.58 7.01
N MET A 85 40.60 1.03 5.82
CA MET A 85 41.64 0.53 4.92
C MET A 85 41.99 1.61 3.88
N CYS A 86 43.28 1.75 3.56
CA CYS A 86 43.77 2.52 2.43
C CYS A 86 43.96 1.60 1.22
N ARG A 87 43.27 1.88 0.12
CA ARG A 87 43.24 1.01 -1.08
C ARG A 87 44.57 0.96 -1.83
N ASP A 88 45.33 2.06 -1.82
CA ASP A 88 46.62 2.19 -2.49
C ASP A 88 47.70 1.25 -1.94
N SER A 89 47.67 1.04 -0.63
CA SER A 89 48.72 0.36 0.15
C SER A 89 48.23 -0.94 0.78
N GLY A 90 46.92 -1.11 0.95
CA GLY A 90 46.34 -2.28 1.63
C GLY A 90 46.41 -2.22 3.15
N LYS A 91 46.96 -1.14 3.69
CA LYS A 91 47.12 -0.91 5.11
C LYS A 91 45.80 -0.51 5.77
N VAL A 92 45.58 -1.05 6.95
CA VAL A 92 44.42 -0.77 7.80
C VAL A 92 44.86 0.07 8.98
N TYR A 93 44.20 1.20 9.16
CA TYR A 93 44.48 2.15 10.22
C TYR A 93 43.32 2.22 11.20
N ARG A 94 43.63 2.36 12.49
CA ARG A 94 42.67 2.57 13.57
C ARG A 94 42.92 3.91 14.24
N LYS A 95 41.84 4.65 14.51
CA LYS A 95 41.86 5.90 15.27
C LYS A 95 42.09 5.59 16.74
N MET A 96 43.15 6.17 17.31
CA MET A 96 43.57 5.96 18.69
C MET A 96 43.04 7.06 19.61
N ALA A 97 43.14 6.84 20.93
CA ALA A 97 42.68 7.79 21.96
C ALA A 97 43.39 9.16 21.89
N ASP A 98 44.62 9.20 21.36
CA ASP A 98 45.40 10.43 21.15
C ASP A 98 44.95 11.20 19.90
N GLY A 99 43.98 10.69 19.15
CA GLY A 99 43.47 11.28 17.93
C GLY A 99 44.29 10.96 16.69
N GLU A 100 45.32 10.11 16.77
CA GLU A 100 46.12 9.72 15.61
C GLU A 100 45.60 8.44 14.95
N TRP A 101 45.83 8.31 13.64
CA TRP A 101 45.58 7.08 12.90
C TRP A 101 46.82 6.18 12.95
N GLN A 102 46.71 5.00 13.56
CA GLN A 102 47.82 4.04 13.66
C GLN A 102 47.56 2.80 12.80
N GLU A 103 48.59 2.35 12.09
CA GLU A 103 48.53 1.11 11.31
C GLU A 103 48.39 -0.09 12.26
N ILE A 104 47.38 -0.92 12.01
CA ILE A 104 47.10 -2.11 12.83
C ILE A 104 47.16 -3.41 12.05
N GLN A 105 47.10 -3.35 10.71
CA GLN A 105 47.17 -4.52 9.83
C GLN A 105 47.64 -4.11 8.44
N ASP A 106 48.33 -5.02 7.76
CA ASP A 106 48.70 -4.91 6.35
C ASP A 106 48.10 -6.10 5.61
N ILE A 107 47.31 -5.83 4.57
CA ILE A 107 46.62 -6.82 3.74
C ILE A 107 47.02 -6.56 2.30
N ASP A 108 47.44 -7.60 1.57
CA ASP A 108 47.68 -7.48 0.13
C ASP A 108 46.37 -7.04 -0.59
N PRO A 109 46.28 -5.79 -1.08
CA PRO A 109 45.05 -5.27 -1.65
C PRO A 109 44.88 -5.70 -3.11
N SER A 110 45.85 -6.39 -3.71
CA SER A 110 45.88 -6.70 -5.14
C SER A 110 44.60 -7.41 -5.62
N VAL A 111 44.13 -8.40 -4.87
CA VAL A 111 42.91 -9.16 -5.18
C VAL A 111 41.65 -8.30 -5.01
N ILE A 112 41.60 -7.47 -3.97
CA ILE A 112 40.44 -6.58 -3.71
C ILE A 112 40.37 -5.48 -4.78
N ASN A 113 41.50 -4.88 -5.13
CA ASN A 113 41.60 -3.84 -6.16
C ASN A 113 41.32 -4.40 -7.56
N GLU A 114 41.71 -5.66 -7.86
CA GLU A 114 41.33 -6.34 -9.10
C GLU A 114 39.82 -6.56 -9.17
N VAL A 115 39.21 -7.07 -8.10
CA VAL A 115 37.76 -7.29 -8.03
C VAL A 115 37.00 -5.97 -8.14
N ASP A 116 37.43 -4.92 -7.45
CA ASP A 116 36.82 -3.59 -7.50
C ASP A 116 36.96 -2.95 -8.89
N SER A 117 38.12 -3.12 -9.54
CA SER A 117 38.34 -2.68 -10.92
C SER A 117 37.45 -3.45 -11.90
N ARG A 118 37.32 -4.77 -11.74
CA ARG A 118 36.44 -5.61 -12.57
C ARG A 118 34.97 -5.31 -12.34
N LEU A 119 34.58 -5.07 -11.10
CA LEU A 119 33.21 -4.70 -10.76
C LEU A 119 32.87 -3.32 -11.29
N THR A 120 33.78 -2.35 -11.16
CA THR A 120 33.62 -1.00 -11.71
C THR A 120 33.57 -1.03 -13.24
N ALA A 121 34.42 -1.83 -13.89
CA ALA A 121 34.37 -2.04 -15.34
C ALA A 121 33.07 -2.74 -15.77
N GLN A 122 32.60 -3.74 -15.03
CA GLN A 122 31.32 -4.41 -15.30
C GLN A 122 30.13 -3.49 -15.03
N LEU A 123 30.18 -2.62 -14.02
CA LEU A 123 29.16 -1.61 -13.74
C LEU A 123 29.16 -0.53 -14.82
N ALA A 124 30.32 -0.10 -15.31
CA ALA A 124 30.43 0.82 -16.43
C ALA A 124 29.91 0.18 -17.73
N GLU A 125 30.27 -1.07 -18.01
CA GLU A 125 29.76 -1.82 -19.17
C GLU A 125 28.24 -2.10 -19.04
N THR A 126 27.74 -2.34 -17.83
CA THR A 126 26.31 -2.48 -17.55
C THR A 126 25.60 -1.13 -17.64
N ALA A 127 26.21 -0.03 -17.21
CA ALA A 127 25.69 1.33 -17.37
C ALA A 127 25.66 1.73 -18.86
N ASP A 128 26.61 1.29 -19.67
CA ASP A 128 26.60 1.50 -21.12
C ASP A 128 25.56 0.59 -21.83
N LYS A 129 25.32 -0.62 -21.29
CA LYS A 129 24.27 -1.54 -21.78
C LYS A 129 22.86 -1.15 -21.31
N ILE A 130 22.75 -0.50 -20.15
CA ILE A 130 21.57 0.25 -19.73
C ILE A 130 21.55 1.46 -20.65
N ASN A 131 20.93 1.28 -21.80
CA ASN A 131 20.74 2.36 -22.74
C ASN A 131 20.06 3.52 -21.99
N VAL A 132 20.82 4.56 -21.66
CA VAL A 132 20.31 5.73 -20.94
C VAL A 132 19.16 6.35 -21.72
N SER A 133 19.10 6.19 -23.05
CA SER A 133 17.92 6.54 -23.84
C SER A 133 16.68 5.68 -23.57
N LYS A 134 16.78 4.42 -23.10
CA LYS A 134 15.62 3.60 -22.68
C LYS A 134 15.16 3.90 -21.26
N VAL A 135 16.05 4.31 -20.37
CA VAL A 135 15.72 4.71 -18.99
C VAL A 135 15.23 6.17 -18.96
N ASP A 136 15.87 7.05 -19.72
CA ASP A 136 15.39 8.41 -19.99
C ASP A 136 14.08 8.37 -20.78
N ASN A 137 13.84 7.44 -21.71
CA ASN A 137 12.49 7.30 -22.31
C ASN A 137 11.45 6.69 -21.35
N LEU A 138 11.85 6.07 -20.23
CA LEU A 138 10.93 5.61 -19.19
C LEU A 138 10.64 6.70 -18.14
N LEU A 139 11.62 7.56 -17.86
CA LEU A 139 11.54 8.67 -16.91
C LEU A 139 11.11 9.99 -17.56
N ASN A 140 11.27 10.17 -18.87
CA ASN A 140 10.76 11.32 -19.65
C ASN A 140 9.26 11.19 -19.99
N PHE A 141 8.54 10.22 -19.42
CA PHE A 141 7.08 10.33 -19.29
C PHE A 141 6.66 11.33 -18.19
N ILE A 142 7.63 11.96 -17.51
CA ILE A 142 7.41 12.93 -16.42
C ILE A 142 7.41 14.39 -16.90
N ASP A 143 7.61 14.69 -18.19
CA ASP A 143 7.58 16.08 -18.68
C ASP A 143 6.67 16.28 -19.91
N ALA A 144 5.49 15.64 -19.87
CA ALA A 144 4.39 15.94 -20.78
C ALA A 144 3.30 16.79 -20.09
N GLU A 145 3.69 17.95 -19.57
CA GLU A 145 2.86 19.16 -19.72
C GLU A 145 2.71 19.57 -21.21
N SER A 146 3.24 18.77 -22.16
CA SER A 146 2.81 18.82 -23.54
C SER A 146 1.41 18.22 -23.66
N ASP A 147 0.43 19.09 -23.86
CA ASP A 147 -0.87 18.84 -24.46
C ASP A 147 -0.77 17.92 -25.71
N MET A 148 -0.64 16.60 -25.52
CA MET A 148 -1.24 15.69 -26.50
C MET A 148 -2.74 15.88 -26.34
N GLU A 149 -3.29 16.73 -27.19
CA GLU A 149 -4.74 16.90 -27.33
C GLU A 149 -5.35 15.49 -27.46
N ILE A 150 -6.04 15.05 -26.41
CA ILE A 150 -6.77 13.78 -26.45
C ILE A 150 -7.88 14.00 -27.47
N GLU A 151 -7.66 13.50 -28.69
CA GLU A 151 -8.63 13.63 -29.76
C GLU A 151 -9.90 12.88 -29.36
N VAL A 152 -10.96 13.65 -29.06
CA VAL A 152 -12.28 13.11 -28.75
C VAL A 152 -13.06 12.95 -30.06
N PRO A 153 -13.44 11.72 -30.44
CA PRO A 153 -14.31 11.48 -31.57
C PRO A 153 -15.63 12.24 -31.44
N SER A 154 -16.17 12.71 -32.57
CA SER A 154 -17.40 13.54 -32.57
C SER A 154 -18.59 12.87 -31.87
N TYR A 155 -18.69 11.54 -31.94
CA TYR A 155 -19.75 10.77 -31.29
C TYR A 155 -19.70 10.76 -29.75
N TYR A 156 -18.58 11.14 -29.13
CA TYR A 156 -18.51 11.28 -27.66
C TYR A 156 -18.70 12.72 -27.16
N LYS A 157 -18.54 13.72 -28.03
CA LYS A 157 -18.55 15.14 -27.61
C LYS A 157 -19.84 15.55 -26.90
N THR A 158 -21.00 15.11 -27.41
CA THR A 158 -22.30 15.39 -26.79
C THR A 158 -22.35 14.80 -25.39
N LYS A 159 -21.96 13.52 -25.24
CA LYS A 159 -22.03 12.83 -23.96
C LYS A 159 -21.09 13.40 -22.90
N ILE A 160 -19.86 13.77 -23.28
CA ILE A 160 -18.93 14.49 -22.39
C ILE A 160 -19.58 15.79 -21.88
N ASN A 161 -20.14 16.59 -22.79
CA ASN A 161 -20.77 17.86 -22.41
C ASN A 161 -21.97 17.68 -21.48
N GLU A 162 -22.76 16.61 -21.66
CA GLU A 162 -23.85 16.26 -20.75
C GLU A 162 -23.35 15.92 -19.35
N ILE A 163 -22.31 15.06 -19.25
CA ILE A 163 -21.73 14.69 -17.96
C ILE A 163 -21.17 15.93 -17.27
N VAL A 164 -20.33 16.70 -17.95
CA VAL A 164 -19.71 17.93 -17.41
C VAL A 164 -20.75 18.89 -16.81
N LYS A 165 -21.88 19.09 -17.48
CA LYS A 165 -22.96 19.98 -17.00
C LYS A 165 -23.76 19.41 -15.83
N SER A 166 -23.72 18.10 -15.62
CA SER A 166 -24.50 17.41 -14.60
C SER A 166 -23.79 17.24 -13.26
N ILE A 167 -22.46 17.41 -13.23
CA ILE A 167 -21.65 17.21 -12.02
C ILE A 167 -21.90 18.31 -11.00
N ASP A 168 -22.36 17.90 -9.81
CA ASP A 168 -22.43 18.74 -8.62
C ASP A 168 -21.19 18.53 -7.76
N LYS A 169 -20.37 19.56 -7.62
CA LYS A 169 -19.11 19.52 -6.87
C LYS A 169 -19.30 19.39 -5.36
N SER A 170 -20.51 19.59 -4.86
CA SER A 170 -20.83 19.37 -3.44
C SER A 170 -20.93 17.88 -3.10
N GLU A 171 -21.23 17.03 -4.08
CA GLU A 171 -21.24 15.56 -3.96
C GLU A 171 -19.83 14.97 -4.13
N LEU A 172 -19.65 13.72 -3.69
CA LEU A 172 -18.46 12.95 -4.03
C LEU A 172 -18.62 12.39 -5.45
N ASN A 173 -17.73 12.74 -6.37
CA ASN A 173 -17.78 12.35 -7.78
C ASN A 173 -16.60 11.44 -8.13
N ILE A 174 -16.88 10.17 -8.44
CA ILE A 174 -15.86 9.17 -8.77
C ILE A 174 -16.07 8.68 -10.20
N GLY A 175 -15.07 8.86 -11.06
CA GLY A 175 -15.02 8.16 -12.32
C GLY A 175 -14.71 6.68 -12.08
N PHE A 176 -15.51 5.76 -12.61
CA PHE A 176 -15.31 4.32 -12.44
C PHE A 176 -15.31 3.60 -13.79
N ILE A 177 -14.14 3.10 -14.17
CA ILE A 177 -13.89 2.30 -15.36
C ILE A 177 -13.43 0.91 -14.92
N THR A 178 -13.95 -0.15 -15.52
CA THR A 178 -13.61 -1.52 -15.13
C THR A 178 -13.57 -2.43 -16.35
N ASP A 179 -12.85 -3.55 -16.26
CA ASP A 179 -12.84 -4.60 -17.28
C ASP A 179 -12.52 -4.00 -18.66
N ASN A 180 -11.48 -3.18 -18.71
CA ASN A 180 -11.00 -2.57 -19.94
C ASN A 180 -10.27 -3.61 -20.82
N HIS A 181 -9.68 -4.63 -20.18
CA HIS A 181 -8.91 -5.70 -20.81
C HIS A 181 -7.90 -5.17 -21.82
N ASN A 182 -7.15 -4.11 -21.46
CA ASN A 182 -6.18 -3.51 -22.37
C ASN A 182 -5.28 -4.60 -22.96
N GLN A 183 -5.28 -4.67 -24.29
CA GLN A 183 -4.57 -5.70 -25.01
C GLN A 183 -4.16 -5.17 -26.38
N TYR A 184 -2.88 -5.33 -26.75
CA TYR A 184 -2.34 -4.88 -28.03
C TYR A 184 -2.70 -5.84 -29.17
N SER A 185 -3.99 -6.00 -29.41
CA SER A 185 -4.57 -6.82 -30.47
C SER A 185 -5.95 -6.27 -30.85
N GLY A 186 -6.60 -6.87 -31.85
CA GLY A 186 -7.98 -6.55 -32.19
C GLY A 186 -9.03 -6.97 -31.16
N TYR A 187 -8.66 -7.66 -30.06
CA TYR A 187 -9.59 -8.10 -29.01
C TYR A 187 -10.19 -6.92 -28.23
N ALA A 188 -9.37 -5.95 -27.86
CA ALA A 188 -9.76 -4.80 -27.04
C ALA A 188 -9.46 -3.49 -27.80
N PRO A 189 -10.16 -3.23 -28.92
CA PRO A 189 -9.90 -2.06 -29.75
C PRO A 189 -10.07 -0.78 -28.93
N LYS A 190 -9.07 0.11 -29.03
CA LYS A 190 -9.03 1.42 -28.34
C LYS A 190 -9.15 1.39 -26.81
N SER A 191 -8.97 0.25 -26.18
CA SER A 191 -8.93 0.09 -24.71
C SER A 191 -8.11 1.18 -24.01
N LEU A 192 -6.90 1.49 -24.49
CA LEU A 192 -6.10 2.59 -23.93
C LEU A 192 -6.74 3.98 -24.07
N LYS A 193 -7.45 4.25 -25.18
CA LYS A 193 -8.18 5.53 -25.36
C LYS A 193 -9.33 5.68 -24.37
N HIS A 194 -9.94 4.59 -23.93
CA HIS A 194 -11.03 4.64 -22.94
C HIS A 194 -10.52 5.21 -21.60
N TYR A 195 -9.32 4.79 -21.16
CA TYR A 195 -8.64 5.40 -20.01
C TYR A 195 -8.30 6.88 -20.25
N GLU A 196 -7.87 7.25 -21.45
CA GLU A 196 -7.63 8.66 -21.78
C GLU A 196 -8.91 9.50 -21.75
N TYR A 197 -10.07 8.95 -22.12
CA TYR A 197 -11.34 9.69 -22.09
C TYR A 197 -11.83 9.99 -20.69
N ILE A 198 -11.74 9.04 -19.76
CA ILE A 198 -12.09 9.30 -18.35
C ILE A 198 -11.07 10.24 -17.69
N ALA A 199 -9.79 10.13 -18.04
CA ALA A 199 -8.76 11.08 -17.61
C ALA A 199 -9.04 12.50 -18.14
N LEU A 200 -9.42 12.64 -19.42
CA LEU A 200 -9.85 13.91 -20.00
C LEU A 200 -11.06 14.49 -19.26
N LEU A 201 -12.04 13.65 -18.92
CA LEU A 201 -13.23 14.12 -18.20
C LEU A 201 -12.86 14.78 -16.87
N SER A 202 -11.90 14.22 -16.12
CA SER A 202 -11.40 14.83 -14.87
C SER A 202 -10.77 16.23 -15.08
N ARG A 203 -10.27 16.52 -16.30
CA ARG A 203 -9.75 17.85 -16.66
C ARG A 203 -10.86 18.83 -17.06
N LEU A 204 -12.01 18.33 -17.50
CA LEU A 204 -13.15 19.13 -17.97
C LEU A 204 -14.18 19.41 -16.86
N THR A 205 -14.27 18.56 -15.85
CA THR A 205 -15.14 18.74 -14.68
C THR A 205 -14.51 18.16 -13.41
N HIS A 206 -15.07 18.48 -12.25
CA HIS A 206 -14.53 18.02 -10.96
C HIS A 206 -14.82 16.53 -10.75
N LEU A 207 -13.78 15.71 -10.64
CA LEU A 207 -13.84 14.35 -10.11
C LEU A 207 -12.90 14.28 -8.90
N ASP A 208 -13.40 13.76 -7.79
CA ASP A 208 -12.60 13.56 -6.56
C ASP A 208 -11.65 12.37 -6.72
N ALA A 209 -12.07 11.36 -7.47
CA ALA A 209 -11.24 10.20 -7.81
C ALA A 209 -11.59 9.60 -9.17
N VAL A 210 -10.64 8.86 -9.73
CA VAL A 210 -10.86 7.85 -10.77
C VAL A 210 -10.42 6.49 -10.20
N VAL A 211 -11.34 5.54 -10.19
CA VAL A 211 -11.10 4.16 -9.77
C VAL A 211 -11.15 3.26 -10.99
N SER A 212 -10.05 2.55 -11.23
CA SER A 212 -9.97 1.47 -12.21
C SER A 212 -10.30 0.14 -11.53
N GLY A 213 -11.43 -0.45 -11.87
CA GLY A 213 -12.11 -1.52 -11.13
C GLY A 213 -11.50 -2.92 -11.24
N GLY A 214 -10.35 -3.10 -11.90
CA GLY A 214 -9.72 -4.39 -12.16
C GLY A 214 -9.90 -4.84 -13.62
N ASP A 215 -9.21 -5.93 -13.98
CA ASP A 215 -9.10 -6.42 -15.36
C ASP A 215 -8.67 -5.29 -16.32
N ASN A 216 -7.63 -4.59 -15.88
CA ASN A 216 -6.99 -3.47 -16.56
C ASN A 216 -6.16 -3.94 -17.77
N ALA A 217 -5.64 -5.18 -17.72
CA ALA A 217 -5.06 -5.89 -18.86
C ALA A 217 -5.74 -7.24 -19.05
N ASN A 218 -5.76 -7.77 -20.28
CA ASN A 218 -6.41 -9.07 -20.54
C ASN A 218 -5.59 -10.28 -20.09
N GLY A 219 -4.28 -10.13 -19.91
CA GLY A 219 -3.41 -11.20 -19.41
C GLY A 219 -3.06 -12.31 -20.43
N TRP A 220 -3.41 -12.16 -21.72
CA TRP A 220 -3.32 -13.25 -22.71
C TRP A 220 -1.90 -13.56 -23.21
N TYR A 221 -1.09 -12.53 -23.46
CA TYR A 221 0.22 -12.65 -24.14
C TYR A 221 1.38 -12.83 -23.15
N SER A 222 2.64 -12.72 -23.59
CA SER A 222 3.80 -12.91 -22.71
C SER A 222 3.80 -11.94 -21.52
N LYS A 223 4.48 -12.31 -20.41
CA LYS A 223 4.69 -11.44 -19.25
C LYS A 223 5.13 -10.02 -19.63
N SER A 224 6.07 -9.90 -20.58
CA SER A 224 6.57 -8.61 -21.04
C SER A 224 5.49 -7.75 -21.70
N GLN A 225 4.57 -8.37 -22.43
CA GLN A 225 3.46 -7.67 -23.07
C GLN A 225 2.40 -7.26 -22.04
N ILE A 226 2.02 -8.16 -21.13
CA ILE A 226 1.10 -7.86 -20.02
C ILE A 226 1.64 -6.68 -19.20
N LEU A 227 2.94 -6.69 -18.88
CA LEU A 227 3.61 -5.61 -18.17
C LEU A 227 3.47 -4.27 -18.93
N SER A 228 3.62 -4.27 -20.25
CA SER A 228 3.44 -3.06 -21.07
C SER A 228 1.99 -2.60 -21.10
N GLU A 229 1.03 -3.52 -21.25
CA GLU A 229 -0.41 -3.24 -21.28
C GLU A 229 -0.85 -2.59 -19.96
N LEU A 230 -0.50 -3.20 -18.82
CA LEU A 230 -0.76 -2.64 -17.49
C LEU A 230 -0.08 -1.28 -17.28
N LYS A 231 1.20 -1.13 -17.64
CA LYS A 231 1.92 0.15 -17.50
C LYS A 231 1.28 1.25 -18.35
N SER A 232 0.78 0.92 -19.54
CA SER A 232 0.10 1.90 -20.39
C SER A 232 -1.24 2.34 -19.79
N ALA A 233 -2.03 1.42 -19.23
CA ALA A 233 -3.26 1.76 -18.51
C ALA A 233 -2.97 2.63 -17.26
N ALA A 234 -2.00 2.21 -16.44
CA ALA A 234 -1.54 2.97 -15.27
C ALA A 234 -1.07 4.38 -15.66
N SER A 235 -0.23 4.51 -16.69
CA SER A 235 0.25 5.81 -17.18
C SER A 235 -0.88 6.67 -17.75
N ALA A 236 -1.88 6.07 -18.39
CA ALA A 236 -3.03 6.80 -18.92
C ALA A 236 -3.83 7.50 -17.82
N LEU A 237 -3.90 6.93 -16.62
CA LEU A 237 -4.56 7.58 -15.49
C LEU A 237 -3.60 8.45 -14.67
N PHE A 238 -2.55 7.87 -14.07
CA PHE A 238 -1.67 8.60 -13.14
C PHE A 238 -1.07 9.89 -13.71
N ASN A 239 -0.80 9.93 -15.03
CA ASN A 239 -0.14 11.07 -15.65
C ASN A 239 -1.09 12.01 -16.40
N ARG A 240 -2.39 11.67 -16.55
CA ARG A 240 -3.30 12.45 -17.41
C ARG A 240 -4.60 12.87 -16.74
N VAL A 241 -4.93 12.32 -15.57
CA VAL A 241 -6.00 12.92 -14.76
C VAL A 241 -5.60 14.31 -14.31
N LYS A 242 -6.58 15.12 -13.92
CA LYS A 242 -6.31 16.42 -13.29
C LYS A 242 -5.55 16.22 -11.97
N ALA A 243 -4.62 17.13 -11.66
CA ALA A 243 -3.67 16.96 -10.56
C ALA A 243 -4.31 16.79 -9.17
N ASP A 244 -5.55 17.22 -8.97
CA ASP A 244 -6.33 17.10 -7.73
C ASP A 244 -7.39 15.97 -7.79
N THR A 245 -7.30 15.09 -8.78
CA THR A 245 -8.12 13.87 -8.89
C THR A 245 -7.30 12.67 -8.46
N ASP A 246 -7.75 11.96 -7.43
CA ASP A 246 -7.08 10.76 -6.95
C ASP A 246 -7.19 9.61 -7.96
N VAL A 247 -6.22 8.70 -7.99
CA VAL A 247 -6.26 7.52 -8.88
C VAL A 247 -6.02 6.24 -8.09
N TYR A 248 -6.92 5.27 -8.26
CA TYR A 248 -6.80 3.96 -7.63
C TYR A 248 -7.00 2.85 -8.65
N PHE A 249 -6.14 1.83 -8.59
CA PHE A 249 -6.26 0.62 -9.39
C PHE A 249 -6.58 -0.56 -8.47
N LEU A 250 -7.66 -1.27 -8.80
CA LEU A 250 -7.98 -2.57 -8.23
C LEU A 250 -7.34 -3.66 -9.09
N HIS A 251 -7.11 -4.81 -8.47
CA HIS A 251 -6.61 -6.01 -9.12
C HIS A 251 -7.79 -6.94 -9.46
N GLY A 252 -7.90 -7.31 -10.73
CA GLY A 252 -8.81 -8.33 -11.24
C GLY A 252 -8.10 -9.64 -11.62
N ASN A 253 -8.89 -10.66 -11.94
CA ASN A 253 -8.40 -12.00 -12.28
C ASN A 253 -7.51 -12.04 -13.53
N HIS A 254 -7.67 -11.10 -14.46
CA HIS A 254 -6.87 -11.06 -15.70
C HIS A 254 -5.55 -10.31 -15.55
N ASP A 255 -5.44 -9.38 -14.60
CA ASP A 255 -4.37 -8.38 -14.57
C ASP A 255 -2.97 -8.99 -14.54
N ASN A 256 -2.74 -10.03 -13.74
CA ASN A 256 -1.42 -10.65 -13.65
C ASN A 256 -1.15 -11.71 -14.73
N GLY A 257 -2.16 -12.07 -15.52
CA GLY A 257 -2.10 -13.11 -16.54
C GLY A 257 -1.95 -14.54 -16.03
N ALA A 258 -2.07 -14.78 -14.73
CA ALA A 258 -2.03 -16.14 -14.20
C ALA A 258 -3.23 -16.96 -14.71
N PHE A 259 -2.96 -18.21 -15.07
CA PHE A 259 -3.83 -19.18 -15.74
C PHE A 259 -4.38 -18.77 -17.11
N GLN A 260 -4.24 -17.50 -17.51
CA GLN A 260 -4.56 -17.03 -18.86
C GLN A 260 -3.68 -17.71 -19.90
N ASN A 261 -4.29 -18.25 -20.96
CA ASN A 261 -3.58 -18.95 -22.03
C ASN A 261 -2.57 -20.00 -21.52
N GLY A 262 -2.95 -20.73 -20.45
CA GLY A 262 -2.14 -21.80 -19.87
C GLY A 262 -0.95 -21.37 -19.01
N LYS A 263 -0.82 -20.07 -18.69
CA LYS A 263 0.28 -19.55 -17.85
C LYS A 263 0.11 -19.96 -16.40
N ASN A 264 0.70 -21.09 -16.04
CA ASN A 264 0.62 -21.60 -14.68
C ASN A 264 1.96 -21.55 -13.95
N LYS A 265 2.94 -20.75 -14.39
CA LYS A 265 4.24 -20.61 -13.72
C LYS A 265 4.50 -19.17 -13.30
N LEU A 266 5.29 -19.01 -12.24
CA LEU A 266 5.65 -17.70 -11.68
C LEU A 266 6.40 -16.80 -12.69
N GLU A 267 7.24 -17.39 -13.55
CA GLU A 267 8.01 -16.67 -14.57
C GLU A 267 7.16 -16.06 -15.68
N ASP A 268 5.94 -16.58 -15.87
CA ASP A 268 5.03 -16.18 -16.95
C ASP A 268 4.04 -15.07 -16.54
N ILE A 269 3.98 -14.71 -15.25
CA ILE A 269 2.95 -13.82 -14.69
C ILE A 269 3.56 -12.55 -14.09
N ILE A 270 2.73 -11.52 -13.94
CA ILE A 270 3.07 -10.34 -13.15
C ILE A 270 2.89 -10.70 -11.66
N THR A 271 3.96 -10.61 -10.88
CA THR A 271 3.89 -10.88 -9.44
C THR A 271 3.14 -9.77 -8.70
N ASN A 272 2.70 -10.05 -7.48
CA ASN A 272 2.05 -9.08 -6.60
C ASN A 272 3.00 -7.89 -6.34
N GLU A 273 4.30 -8.14 -6.20
CA GLU A 273 5.30 -7.07 -6.04
C GLU A 273 5.44 -6.19 -7.29
N GLU A 274 5.36 -6.79 -8.48
CA GLU A 274 5.34 -6.01 -9.73
C GLU A 274 4.03 -5.20 -9.87
N LEU A 275 2.87 -5.78 -9.52
CA LEU A 275 1.59 -5.06 -9.50
C LEU A 275 1.62 -3.88 -8.54
N LYS A 276 2.15 -4.06 -7.33
CA LYS A 276 2.30 -2.99 -6.32
C LYS A 276 3.10 -1.80 -6.86
N VAL A 277 4.13 -2.06 -7.66
CA VAL A 277 4.93 -1.01 -8.32
C VAL A 277 4.13 -0.32 -9.42
N ILE A 278 3.43 -1.08 -10.28
CA ILE A 278 2.64 -0.53 -11.39
C ILE A 278 1.48 0.34 -10.87
N TYR A 279 0.81 -0.11 -9.81
CA TYR A 279 -0.31 0.59 -9.18
C TYR A 279 0.13 1.59 -8.09
N GLN A 280 1.43 1.87 -7.99
CA GLN A 280 2.02 2.90 -7.12
C GLN A 280 1.64 2.82 -5.63
N THR A 281 1.42 1.61 -5.14
CA THR A 281 0.91 1.35 -3.77
C THR A 281 1.90 1.70 -2.65
N ARG A 282 3.19 1.84 -2.97
CA ARG A 282 4.27 2.10 -1.97
C ARG A 282 4.36 3.54 -1.50
N ASN A 283 3.86 4.49 -2.28
CA ASN A 283 4.12 5.92 -2.05
C ASN A 283 2.93 6.67 -1.45
N THR A 284 1.80 6.01 -1.21
CA THR A 284 0.54 6.62 -0.71
C THR A 284 0.27 7.99 -1.35
N VAL A 285 0.30 8.04 -2.69
CA VAL A 285 0.44 9.27 -3.49
C VAL A 285 -0.71 10.25 -3.24
N PHE A 286 -1.88 9.74 -2.89
CA PHE A 286 -3.09 10.53 -2.70
C PHE A 286 -3.43 10.70 -1.22
N GLY A 287 -2.51 10.34 -0.31
CA GLY A 287 -2.75 10.33 1.13
C GLY A 287 -3.81 9.30 1.53
N GLU A 288 -3.89 8.20 0.80
CA GLU A 288 -4.68 7.02 1.17
C GLU A 288 -3.96 6.21 2.26
N VAL A 289 -4.75 5.45 3.03
CA VAL A 289 -4.25 4.56 4.07
C VAL A 289 -4.24 3.13 3.56
N ARG A 290 -3.07 2.48 3.69
CA ARG A 290 -2.80 1.10 3.29
C ARG A 290 -2.36 0.27 4.49
N ASN A 291 -2.44 -1.05 4.35
CA ASN A 291 -1.73 -1.95 5.22
C ASN A 291 -0.33 -2.21 4.62
N GLY A 292 0.66 -1.42 5.02
CA GLY A 292 1.95 -1.39 4.34
C GLY A 292 1.79 -0.90 2.90
N ASP A 293 2.21 -1.70 1.92
CA ASP A 293 2.07 -1.43 0.48
C ASP A 293 0.99 -2.31 -0.17
N SER A 294 -0.07 -2.64 0.58
CA SER A 294 -1.20 -3.42 0.08
C SER A 294 -1.84 -2.83 -1.18
N ILE A 295 -2.37 -3.70 -2.05
CA ILE A 295 -3.16 -3.29 -3.23
C ILE A 295 -4.54 -2.75 -2.81
N TYR A 296 -5.04 -3.15 -1.64
CA TYR A 296 -6.22 -2.57 -1.00
C TYR A 296 -5.87 -1.34 -0.16
N CYS A 297 -6.79 -0.38 -0.03
CA CYS A 297 -6.60 0.85 0.74
C CYS A 297 -7.94 1.53 1.06
N TYR A 298 -7.91 2.61 1.84
CA TYR A 298 -9.02 3.54 1.94
C TYR A 298 -8.56 4.99 1.86
N LYS A 299 -9.46 5.87 1.43
CA LYS A 299 -9.29 7.32 1.49
C LYS A 299 -10.52 7.96 2.12
N ASP A 300 -10.29 8.88 3.05
CA ASP A 300 -11.33 9.74 3.60
C ASP A 300 -11.48 11.01 2.77
N TYR A 301 -12.69 11.25 2.26
CA TYR A 301 -13.10 12.53 1.68
C TYR A 301 -13.86 13.30 2.76
N ALA A 302 -13.09 14.01 3.59
CA ALA A 302 -13.56 14.52 4.87
C ALA A 302 -14.66 15.60 4.75
N ASP A 303 -14.61 16.42 3.70
CA ASP A 303 -15.66 17.39 3.38
C ASP A 303 -16.96 16.73 2.94
N LYS A 304 -16.87 15.52 2.36
CA LYS A 304 -18.01 14.69 1.97
C LYS A 304 -18.48 13.76 3.07
N LYS A 305 -17.70 13.55 4.14
CA LYS A 305 -18.00 12.55 5.18
C LYS A 305 -18.18 11.14 4.59
N ILE A 306 -17.35 10.79 3.62
CA ILE A 306 -17.35 9.47 3.00
C ILE A 306 -15.94 8.89 3.05
N ARG A 307 -15.84 7.65 3.53
CA ARG A 307 -14.66 6.80 3.37
C ARG A 307 -14.86 5.92 2.15
N VAL A 308 -13.96 6.04 1.18
CA VAL A 308 -13.90 5.14 0.03
C VAL A 308 -12.89 4.05 0.32
N ILE A 309 -13.29 2.80 0.20
CA ILE A 309 -12.48 1.62 0.50
C ILE A 309 -12.33 0.81 -0.79
N MET A 310 -11.10 0.52 -1.18
CA MET A 310 -10.76 -0.35 -2.30
C MET A 310 -10.27 -1.68 -1.75
N LEU A 311 -10.94 -2.77 -2.11
CA LEU A 311 -10.59 -4.14 -1.72
C LEU A 311 -9.98 -4.91 -2.89
N ASN A 312 -9.06 -5.82 -2.58
CA ASN A 312 -8.51 -6.77 -3.53
C ASN A 312 -9.24 -8.10 -3.41
N SER A 313 -10.17 -8.38 -4.34
CA SER A 313 -10.91 -9.65 -4.42
C SER A 313 -10.10 -10.83 -4.97
N PHE A 314 -8.86 -10.58 -5.41
CA PHE A 314 -7.91 -11.56 -5.94
C PHE A 314 -6.63 -11.54 -5.11
N ASP A 315 -6.79 -11.51 -3.79
CA ASP A 315 -5.72 -11.50 -2.82
C ASP A 315 -5.15 -12.92 -2.65
N PHE A 316 -4.51 -13.43 -3.70
CA PHE A 316 -3.76 -14.69 -3.65
C PHE A 316 -2.28 -14.42 -3.45
N PRO A 317 -1.56 -15.21 -2.64
CA PRO A 317 -0.11 -15.21 -2.67
C PRO A 317 0.39 -15.78 -4.00
N ASN A 318 1.61 -15.41 -4.43
CA ASN A 318 2.24 -16.00 -5.61
C ASN A 318 2.96 -17.32 -5.28
N ASP A 319 2.37 -18.15 -4.43
CA ASP A 319 2.93 -19.43 -4.01
C ASP A 319 2.99 -20.43 -5.19
N ILE A 320 4.00 -21.31 -5.14
CA ILE A 320 4.23 -22.33 -6.16
C ILE A 320 4.29 -23.74 -5.54
N ASN A 321 3.79 -24.71 -6.30
CA ASN A 321 3.96 -26.13 -6.06
C ASN A 321 5.41 -26.55 -6.33
N SER A 322 5.77 -27.75 -5.90
CA SER A 322 7.12 -28.31 -6.09
C SER A 322 7.55 -28.46 -7.56
N ASP A 323 6.59 -28.51 -8.49
CA ASP A 323 6.83 -28.58 -9.94
C ASP A 323 6.98 -27.20 -10.60
N GLY A 324 6.96 -26.12 -9.81
CA GLY A 324 7.09 -24.74 -10.28
C GLY A 324 5.79 -24.12 -10.79
N THR A 325 4.66 -24.83 -10.70
CA THR A 325 3.35 -24.29 -11.06
C THR A 325 2.74 -23.47 -9.92
N LEU A 326 1.91 -22.47 -10.25
CA LEU A 326 1.17 -21.67 -9.28
C LEU A 326 0.21 -22.55 -8.49
N THR A 327 0.16 -22.35 -7.17
CA THR A 327 -0.68 -23.15 -6.27
C THR A 327 -2.16 -22.80 -6.41
N TYR A 328 -2.50 -21.53 -6.69
CA TYR A 328 -3.87 -21.04 -6.64
C TYR A 328 -4.32 -20.49 -7.99
N ASP A 329 -5.45 -20.98 -8.49
CA ASP A 329 -6.11 -20.48 -9.70
C ASP A 329 -6.82 -19.16 -9.42
N ASN A 330 -6.14 -18.06 -9.72
CA ASN A 330 -6.66 -16.71 -9.57
C ASN A 330 -7.46 -16.23 -10.79
N LEU A 331 -7.53 -17.02 -11.87
CA LEU A 331 -8.32 -16.66 -13.04
C LEU A 331 -9.80 -16.94 -12.80
N HIS A 332 -10.09 -18.07 -12.14
CA HIS A 332 -11.46 -18.54 -11.95
C HIS A 332 -11.99 -18.35 -10.53
N TYR A 333 -11.11 -18.12 -9.56
CA TYR A 333 -11.49 -17.97 -8.15
C TYR A 333 -11.02 -16.65 -7.59
N GLY A 334 -11.79 -16.08 -6.66
CA GLY A 334 -11.37 -14.93 -5.85
C GLY A 334 -10.89 -15.36 -4.46
N CYS A 335 -10.24 -14.46 -3.74
CA CYS A 335 -9.78 -14.69 -2.37
C CYS A 335 -9.66 -13.38 -1.59
N TYR A 336 -10.01 -13.43 -0.31
CA TYR A 336 -9.61 -12.46 0.70
C TYR A 336 -8.79 -13.15 1.80
N GLN A 337 -7.54 -12.72 1.99
CA GLN A 337 -6.70 -13.28 3.06
C GLN A 337 -7.03 -12.69 4.41
N ASN A 338 -6.63 -13.41 5.47
CA ASN A 338 -6.81 -12.99 6.85
C ASN A 338 -6.31 -11.56 7.13
N GLU A 339 -5.18 -11.18 6.53
CA GLU A 339 -4.57 -9.87 6.75
C GLU A 339 -5.47 -8.74 6.22
N GLN A 340 -5.97 -8.85 4.99
CA GLN A 340 -6.89 -7.87 4.42
C GLN A 340 -8.21 -7.81 5.21
N LEU A 341 -8.77 -8.96 5.60
CA LEU A 341 -10.02 -9.01 6.37
C LEU A 341 -9.87 -8.43 7.77
N ASN A 342 -8.73 -8.67 8.44
CA ASN A 342 -8.43 -8.05 9.73
C ASN A 342 -8.26 -6.53 9.59
N TRP A 343 -7.52 -6.08 8.59
CA TRP A 343 -7.34 -4.66 8.33
C TRP A 343 -8.67 -3.98 8.01
N LEU A 344 -9.53 -4.61 7.20
CA LEU A 344 -10.87 -4.10 6.93
C LEU A 344 -11.68 -3.94 8.22
N ALA A 345 -11.73 -4.98 9.04
CA ALA A 345 -12.54 -5.04 10.26
C ALA A 345 -12.03 -4.10 11.38
N ASN A 346 -10.72 -3.96 11.54
CA ASN A 346 -10.08 -3.29 12.68
C ASN A 346 -9.44 -1.94 12.32
N VAL A 347 -9.38 -1.57 11.04
CA VAL A 347 -8.80 -0.30 10.59
C VAL A 347 -9.74 0.42 9.64
N ALA A 348 -10.07 -0.18 8.50
CA ALA A 348 -10.78 0.55 7.45
C ALA A 348 -12.24 0.85 7.80
N LEU A 349 -12.95 -0.08 8.46
CA LEU A 349 -14.33 0.13 8.93
C LEU A 349 -14.42 0.77 10.31
N GLN A 350 -13.29 1.05 10.96
CA GLN A 350 -13.25 1.90 12.16
C GLN A 350 -13.33 3.36 11.70
N ILE A 351 -14.52 3.76 11.25
CA ILE A 351 -14.81 5.09 10.68
C ILE A 351 -15.49 5.98 11.73
N PRO A 352 -15.37 7.32 11.61
CA PRO A 352 -16.17 8.23 12.41
C PRO A 352 -17.68 8.00 12.20
N LEU A 353 -18.49 8.16 13.25
CA LEU A 353 -19.94 7.86 13.20
C LEU A 353 -20.72 8.71 12.19
N ASP A 354 -20.23 9.91 11.88
CA ASP A 354 -20.81 10.80 10.88
C ASP A 354 -20.36 10.48 9.44
N TYR A 355 -19.51 9.47 9.24
CA TYR A 355 -19.05 9.05 7.92
C TYR A 355 -19.85 7.86 7.38
N HIS A 356 -19.93 7.80 6.06
CA HIS A 356 -20.45 6.65 5.33
C HIS A 356 -19.30 5.89 4.62
N ALA A 357 -19.38 4.56 4.53
CA ALA A 357 -18.42 3.74 3.81
C ALA A 357 -18.92 3.41 2.39
N LEU A 358 -18.08 3.59 1.38
CA LEU A 358 -18.31 3.14 0.01
C LEU A 358 -17.20 2.15 -0.36
N ILE A 359 -17.56 0.96 -0.86
CA ILE A 359 -16.59 -0.10 -1.15
C ILE A 359 -16.51 -0.34 -2.66
N PHE A 360 -15.30 -0.39 -3.20
CA PHE A 360 -14.99 -0.90 -4.53
C PHE A 360 -14.23 -2.23 -4.41
N THR A 361 -14.57 -3.19 -5.27
CA THR A 361 -13.91 -4.50 -5.39
C THR A 361 -14.03 -4.98 -6.83
N HIS A 362 -13.10 -5.79 -7.36
CA HIS A 362 -13.24 -6.25 -8.74
C HIS A 362 -14.38 -7.27 -8.89
N ALA A 363 -14.30 -8.38 -8.16
CA ALA A 363 -15.35 -9.40 -8.17
C ALA A 363 -16.51 -9.06 -7.22
N PRO A 364 -17.76 -9.35 -7.62
CA PRO A 364 -18.92 -9.18 -6.75
C PRO A 364 -18.92 -10.14 -5.56
N LEU A 365 -19.75 -9.83 -4.56
CA LEU A 365 -20.04 -10.80 -3.50
C LEU A 365 -20.77 -12.03 -4.08
N PRO A 366 -20.30 -13.25 -3.81
CA PRO A 366 -21.04 -14.46 -4.16
C PRO A 366 -22.44 -14.46 -3.55
N GLY A 367 -23.43 -14.78 -4.40
CA GLY A 367 -24.86 -14.76 -4.11
C GLY A 367 -25.58 -13.45 -4.45
N ALA A 368 -24.85 -12.34 -4.68
CA ALA A 368 -25.48 -11.08 -5.08
C ALA A 368 -25.95 -11.12 -6.54
N PHE A 369 -25.09 -11.58 -7.46
CA PHE A 369 -25.38 -11.62 -8.90
C PHE A 369 -25.10 -12.99 -9.52
N ASP A 370 -24.10 -13.69 -9.00
CA ASP A 370 -23.72 -15.03 -9.40
C ASP A 370 -23.34 -15.86 -8.18
N ASN A 371 -22.87 -17.09 -8.40
CA ASN A 371 -22.35 -17.95 -7.34
C ASN A 371 -20.87 -18.30 -7.61
N SER A 372 -20.09 -17.30 -8.06
CA SER A 372 -18.64 -17.44 -8.24
C SER A 372 -17.97 -17.90 -6.94
N THR A 373 -16.94 -18.73 -7.05
CA THR A 373 -16.22 -19.23 -5.86
C THR A 373 -15.18 -18.20 -5.45
N GLN A 374 -15.36 -17.64 -4.26
CA GLN A 374 -14.44 -16.68 -3.67
C GLN A 374 -14.14 -17.07 -2.21
N TYR A 375 -12.89 -17.42 -1.95
CA TYR A 375 -12.46 -17.86 -0.62
C TYR A 375 -12.61 -16.71 0.40
N ASN A 376 -13.19 -17.06 1.55
CA ASN A 376 -13.47 -16.14 2.68
C ASN A 376 -14.40 -14.96 2.38
N SER A 377 -15.13 -14.98 1.27
CA SER A 377 -16.18 -13.99 0.98
C SER A 377 -17.32 -14.01 2.02
N ASP A 378 -17.58 -15.15 2.65
CA ASP A 378 -18.51 -15.29 3.77
C ASP A 378 -18.05 -14.49 5.00
N VAL A 379 -16.75 -14.45 5.26
CA VAL A 379 -16.14 -13.68 6.36
C VAL A 379 -16.24 -12.19 6.06
N LEU A 380 -15.93 -11.77 4.82
CA LEU A 380 -16.15 -10.39 4.37
C LEU A 380 -17.61 -9.96 4.59
N LEU A 381 -18.57 -10.76 4.12
CA LEU A 381 -19.99 -10.46 4.27
C LEU A 381 -20.40 -10.32 5.74
N ASN A 382 -19.89 -11.19 6.62
CA ASN A 382 -20.19 -11.12 8.04
C ASN A 382 -19.54 -9.91 8.73
N ILE A 383 -18.33 -9.51 8.35
CA ILE A 383 -17.71 -8.24 8.80
C ILE A 383 -18.58 -7.05 8.42
N LEU A 384 -19.05 -6.99 7.17
CA LEU A 384 -19.88 -5.88 6.68
C LEU A 384 -21.25 -5.84 7.39
N LYS A 385 -21.85 -7.00 7.65
CA LYS A 385 -23.10 -7.08 8.43
C LYS A 385 -22.88 -6.62 9.88
N ALA A 386 -21.78 -7.02 10.51
CA ALA A 386 -21.44 -6.60 11.85
C ALA A 386 -21.24 -5.07 11.93
N PHE A 387 -20.52 -4.50 10.97
CA PHE A 387 -20.36 -3.05 10.84
C PHE A 387 -21.72 -2.33 10.71
N LYS A 388 -22.57 -2.77 9.78
CA LYS A 388 -23.89 -2.17 9.56
C LYS A 388 -24.80 -2.24 10.79
N ASN A 389 -24.63 -3.27 11.63
CA ASN A 389 -25.49 -3.50 12.78
C ASN A 389 -24.89 -3.00 14.10
N GLY A 390 -23.64 -2.50 14.11
CA GLY A 390 -22.96 -2.11 15.36
C GLY A 390 -22.78 -3.32 16.28
N GLN A 391 -22.25 -4.41 15.75
CA GLN A 391 -22.10 -5.67 16.46
C GLN A 391 -20.66 -6.15 16.47
N ASP A 392 -20.31 -6.92 17.48
CA ASP A 392 -19.06 -7.66 17.51
C ASP A 392 -19.07 -8.79 16.47
N TYR A 393 -17.90 -9.06 15.89
CA TYR A 393 -17.69 -10.21 15.04
C TYR A 393 -16.38 -10.90 15.38
N THR A 394 -16.47 -12.18 15.72
CA THR A 394 -15.33 -13.02 16.06
C THR A 394 -15.40 -14.33 15.28
N ILE A 395 -14.29 -14.71 14.67
CA ILE A 395 -14.08 -16.03 14.06
C ILE A 395 -12.60 -16.40 14.20
N ASP A 396 -12.31 -17.64 14.56
CA ASP A 396 -10.97 -18.25 14.48
C ASP A 396 -11.15 -19.63 13.83
N ASP A 397 -10.85 -19.71 12.54
CA ASP A 397 -11.04 -20.90 11.72
C ASP A 397 -9.78 -21.20 10.91
N LYS A 398 -8.96 -22.07 11.49
CA LYS A 398 -7.69 -22.54 10.93
C LYS A 398 -7.86 -23.71 9.95
N SER A 399 -9.08 -24.20 9.73
CA SER A 399 -9.36 -25.34 8.87
C SER A 399 -9.55 -24.96 7.39
N ARG A 400 -9.74 -23.66 7.12
CA ARG A 400 -9.91 -23.09 5.78
C ARG A 400 -8.62 -23.18 4.95
N LEU A 401 -8.77 -23.20 3.63
CA LEU A 401 -7.65 -23.10 2.69
C LEU A 401 -6.82 -21.82 2.95
N PHE A 402 -7.50 -20.71 3.20
CA PHE A 402 -6.92 -19.48 3.70
C PHE A 402 -7.44 -19.26 5.12
N PRO A 403 -6.72 -19.73 6.16
CA PRO A 403 -7.11 -19.58 7.56
C PRO A 403 -7.49 -18.15 7.91
N VAL A 404 -8.46 -17.97 8.80
CA VAL A 404 -8.90 -16.65 9.28
C VAL A 404 -8.95 -16.60 10.81
N SER A 405 -8.61 -15.45 11.37
CA SER A 405 -8.76 -15.13 12.78
C SER A 405 -9.10 -13.64 12.87
N ILE A 406 -10.39 -13.33 12.94
CA ILE A 406 -10.91 -11.96 13.07
C ILE A 406 -11.50 -11.80 14.46
N ASN A 407 -11.16 -10.71 15.13
CA ASN A 407 -11.85 -10.24 16.31
C ASN A 407 -12.00 -8.73 16.20
N THR A 408 -13.25 -8.26 16.06
CA THR A 408 -13.56 -6.84 15.94
C THR A 408 -14.83 -6.51 16.72
N SER A 409 -14.95 -5.25 17.12
CA SER A 409 -16.13 -4.67 17.74
C SER A 409 -16.50 -3.40 17.00
N PHE A 410 -17.77 -3.28 16.63
CA PHE A 410 -18.34 -2.04 16.13
C PHE A 410 -19.28 -1.49 17.19
N SER A 411 -18.86 -0.43 17.88
CA SER A 411 -19.60 0.13 19.02
C SER A 411 -20.97 0.71 18.64
N GLU A 412 -21.15 1.12 17.40
CA GLU A 412 -22.38 1.70 16.87
C GLU A 412 -22.61 1.24 15.41
N PRO A 413 -23.88 1.20 14.94
CA PRO A 413 -24.19 0.90 13.54
C PRO A 413 -23.55 1.88 12.55
N GLY A 414 -22.74 1.35 11.64
CA GLY A 414 -22.15 2.09 10.54
C GLY A 414 -23.05 2.20 9.31
N THR A 415 -22.84 3.23 8.49
CA THR A 415 -23.56 3.39 7.20
C THR A 415 -22.70 2.87 6.05
N LEU A 416 -23.13 1.78 5.42
CA LEU A 416 -22.53 1.25 4.18
C LEU A 416 -23.38 1.68 2.97
N ILE A 417 -22.79 2.50 2.10
CA ILE A 417 -23.39 3.08 0.90
C ILE A 417 -23.70 2.00 -0.14
N ALA A 418 -22.65 1.33 -0.61
CA ALA A 418 -22.74 0.26 -1.59
C ALA A 418 -21.42 -0.53 -1.63
N ILE A 419 -21.48 -1.71 -2.23
CA ILE A 419 -20.32 -2.41 -2.79
C ILE A 419 -20.45 -2.33 -4.31
N ILE A 420 -19.46 -1.74 -4.95
CA ILE A 420 -19.42 -1.50 -6.40
C ILE A 420 -18.34 -2.38 -7.01
N ASN A 421 -18.69 -3.06 -8.10
CA ASN A 421 -17.81 -4.03 -8.77
C ASN A 421 -17.90 -3.98 -10.30
N GLY A 422 -16.94 -4.66 -10.94
CA GLY A 422 -16.91 -4.98 -12.36
C GLY A 422 -17.10 -6.49 -12.55
N HIS A 423 -16.18 -7.13 -13.27
CA HIS A 423 -16.05 -8.59 -13.47
C HIS A 423 -17.16 -9.25 -14.29
N LEU A 424 -18.40 -8.80 -14.13
CA LEU A 424 -19.60 -9.42 -14.71
C LEU A 424 -19.86 -9.02 -16.17
N HIS A 425 -19.14 -8.00 -16.67
CA HIS A 425 -19.33 -7.41 -18.00
C HIS A 425 -20.80 -7.10 -18.29
N ARG A 426 -21.50 -6.54 -17.28
CA ARG A 426 -22.87 -6.04 -17.39
C ARG A 426 -23.20 -5.10 -16.25
N ASP A 427 -24.16 -4.22 -16.53
CA ASP A 427 -24.82 -3.44 -15.51
C ASP A 427 -25.82 -4.31 -14.75
N ASP A 428 -25.70 -4.31 -13.42
CA ASP A 428 -26.67 -4.95 -12.55
C ASP A 428 -26.70 -4.25 -11.19
N SER A 429 -27.76 -4.44 -10.41
CA SER A 429 -27.80 -4.00 -9.02
C SER A 429 -28.82 -4.78 -8.22
N THR A 430 -28.51 -5.07 -6.96
CA THR A 430 -29.41 -5.76 -6.05
C THR A 430 -29.18 -5.32 -4.61
N ILE A 431 -30.14 -5.62 -3.73
CA ILE A 431 -29.94 -5.57 -2.29
C ILE A 431 -29.71 -7.00 -1.80
N TYR A 432 -28.47 -7.33 -1.49
CA TYR A 432 -28.07 -8.65 -1.01
C TYR A 432 -27.76 -8.58 0.48
N ASN A 433 -28.49 -9.34 1.30
CA ASN A 433 -28.35 -9.33 2.76
C ASN A 433 -28.39 -7.91 3.38
N GLY A 434 -29.24 -7.03 2.83
CA GLY A 434 -29.36 -5.64 3.28
C GLY A 434 -28.22 -4.73 2.81
N ILE A 435 -27.35 -5.16 1.89
CA ILE A 435 -26.27 -4.38 1.30
C ILE A 435 -26.59 -4.10 -0.17
N LEU A 436 -26.56 -2.83 -0.56
CA LEU A 436 -26.66 -2.44 -1.97
C LEU A 436 -25.38 -2.89 -2.70
N CYS A 437 -25.55 -3.78 -3.67
CA CYS A 437 -24.49 -4.24 -4.55
C CYS A 437 -24.77 -3.68 -5.95
N ILE A 438 -23.74 -3.12 -6.60
CA ILE A 438 -23.84 -2.53 -7.94
C ILE A 438 -22.72 -3.10 -8.80
N SER A 439 -23.06 -3.65 -9.96
CA SER A 439 -22.13 -4.03 -11.01
C SER A 439 -22.16 -3.00 -12.13
N VAL A 440 -21.00 -2.66 -12.68
CA VAL A 440 -20.85 -1.75 -13.82
C VAL A 440 -20.35 -2.55 -15.02
N ASP A 441 -20.94 -2.32 -16.19
CA ASP A 441 -20.54 -2.98 -17.43
C ASP A 441 -19.10 -2.61 -17.84
N ALA A 442 -18.46 -3.54 -18.54
CA ALA A 442 -17.07 -3.49 -18.94
C ALA A 442 -16.80 -2.40 -19.98
N SER A 443 -15.65 -1.72 -19.86
CA SER A 443 -15.16 -0.80 -20.89
C SER A 443 -14.69 -1.55 -22.16
N LEU A 444 -14.40 -2.85 -22.05
CA LEU A 444 -14.05 -3.71 -23.18
C LEU A 444 -15.12 -3.71 -24.28
N CYS A 445 -14.71 -3.34 -25.49
CA CYS A 445 -15.51 -3.49 -26.71
C CYS A 445 -14.98 -4.64 -27.59
N TYR A 446 -15.13 -5.90 -27.17
CA TYR A 446 -14.62 -7.02 -27.95
C TYR A 446 -15.59 -7.47 -29.06
N SER A 447 -15.05 -8.15 -30.07
CA SER A 447 -15.82 -8.70 -31.19
C SER A 447 -16.81 -9.77 -30.71
N GLY A 448 -18.07 -9.39 -30.51
CA GLY A 448 -19.14 -10.28 -30.05
C GLY A 448 -19.98 -9.71 -28.91
N ALA A 449 -19.57 -8.62 -28.28
CA ALA A 449 -20.39 -7.93 -27.30
C ALA A 449 -21.66 -7.34 -27.96
N THR A 450 -22.83 -7.81 -27.53
CA THR A 450 -24.10 -7.40 -28.12
C THR A 450 -24.36 -5.91 -27.85
N GLY A 451 -24.57 -5.13 -28.91
CA GLY A 451 -24.85 -3.69 -28.79
C GLY A 451 -23.61 -2.80 -28.64
N ARG A 452 -22.40 -3.35 -28.61
CA ARG A 452 -21.14 -2.60 -28.57
C ARG A 452 -20.54 -2.53 -29.97
N VAL A 453 -20.37 -1.32 -30.50
CA VAL A 453 -19.85 -1.11 -31.87
C VAL A 453 -18.65 -0.18 -31.84
N VAL A 454 -17.50 -0.70 -32.30
CA VAL A 454 -16.26 0.06 -32.45
C VAL A 454 -16.48 1.29 -33.35
N ASN A 455 -15.91 2.43 -32.96
CA ASN A 455 -16.07 3.74 -33.58
C ASN A 455 -17.48 4.36 -33.48
N THR A 456 -18.22 4.05 -32.41
CA THR A 456 -19.52 4.66 -32.13
C THR A 456 -19.62 5.07 -30.67
N GLU A 457 -20.71 5.76 -30.31
CA GLU A 457 -21.01 6.10 -28.91
C GLU A 457 -21.21 4.88 -28.00
N THR A 458 -21.34 3.67 -28.56
CA THR A 458 -21.54 2.43 -27.78
C THR A 458 -20.26 1.59 -27.61
N GLU A 459 -19.11 2.08 -28.07
CA GLU A 459 -17.84 1.36 -27.96
C GLU A 459 -17.42 1.26 -26.49
N ASP A 460 -17.23 2.39 -25.83
CA ASP A 460 -16.78 2.45 -24.44
C ASP A 460 -17.96 2.33 -23.45
N CYS A 461 -17.64 2.04 -22.20
CA CYS A 461 -18.58 2.01 -21.09
C CYS A 461 -17.86 2.24 -19.76
N TRP A 462 -18.24 3.31 -19.07
CA TRP A 462 -17.86 3.59 -17.69
C TRP A 462 -18.83 4.62 -17.09
N ASP A 463 -18.81 4.77 -15.76
CA ASP A 463 -19.75 5.63 -15.04
C ASP A 463 -19.01 6.75 -14.29
N VAL A 464 -19.62 7.94 -14.21
CA VAL A 464 -19.34 8.87 -13.09
C VAL A 464 -20.37 8.62 -12.00
N LEU A 465 -19.90 8.17 -10.85
CA LEU A 465 -20.69 7.92 -9.66
C LEU A 465 -20.68 9.18 -8.79
N SER A 466 -21.83 9.85 -8.69
CA SER A 466 -22.04 10.99 -7.80
C SER A 466 -22.81 10.55 -6.55
N ILE A 467 -22.20 10.68 -5.38
CA ILE A 467 -22.72 10.23 -4.10
C ILE A 467 -23.10 11.44 -3.24
N ASN A 468 -24.36 11.45 -2.80
CA ASN A 468 -24.89 12.44 -1.87
C ASN A 468 -25.19 11.76 -0.52
N PRO A 469 -24.39 12.02 0.54
CA PRO A 469 -24.60 11.41 1.85
C PRO A 469 -25.81 11.98 2.59
N ASN A 470 -26.17 13.25 2.34
CA ASN A 470 -27.32 13.89 2.98
C ASN A 470 -28.65 13.36 2.42
N LEU A 471 -28.72 13.18 1.10
CA LEU A 471 -29.89 12.61 0.43
C LEU A 471 -29.87 11.07 0.37
N ARG A 472 -28.75 10.45 0.74
CA ARG A 472 -28.51 9.00 0.63
C ARG A 472 -28.77 8.45 -0.77
N THR A 473 -28.22 9.13 -1.77
CA THR A 473 -28.38 8.76 -3.18
C THR A 473 -27.04 8.50 -3.84
N ILE A 474 -27.04 7.58 -4.80
CA ILE A 474 -25.97 7.37 -5.77
C ILE A 474 -26.56 7.62 -7.15
N ARG A 475 -25.91 8.44 -7.98
CA ARG A 475 -26.27 8.68 -9.37
C ARG A 475 -25.10 8.27 -10.25
N ALA A 476 -25.31 7.31 -11.15
CA ALA A 476 -24.35 6.95 -12.18
C ALA A 476 -24.70 7.69 -13.47
N LYS A 477 -23.81 8.57 -13.92
CA LYS A 477 -23.86 9.18 -15.25
C LYS A 477 -23.02 8.34 -16.20
N ARG A 478 -23.68 7.67 -17.15
CA ARG A 478 -23.02 6.77 -18.08
C ARG A 478 -22.18 7.54 -19.08
N PHE A 479 -20.98 7.09 -19.39
CA PHE A 479 -20.31 7.39 -20.65
C PHE A 479 -20.36 6.16 -21.54
N GLY A 480 -20.84 6.33 -22.77
CA GLY A 480 -20.87 5.27 -23.76
C GLY A 480 -22.10 4.37 -23.70
N PHE A 481 -21.93 3.07 -23.89
CA PHE A 481 -23.01 2.08 -23.96
C PHE A 481 -23.82 1.99 -22.67
N GLY A 482 -25.15 1.87 -22.76
CA GLY A 482 -26.04 1.71 -21.61
C GLY A 482 -26.78 2.99 -21.25
N SER A 483 -27.12 3.17 -19.98
CA SER A 483 -27.95 4.28 -19.52
C SER A 483 -27.58 4.75 -18.13
N ASP A 484 -27.92 6.00 -17.81
CA ASP A 484 -27.77 6.53 -16.45
C ASP A 484 -28.56 5.69 -15.44
N ARG A 485 -28.01 5.49 -14.24
CA ARG A 485 -28.64 4.71 -13.17
C ARG A 485 -28.67 5.50 -11.86
N ASN A 486 -29.60 5.15 -10.97
CA ASN A 486 -29.80 5.85 -9.71
C ASN A 486 -30.23 4.87 -8.62
N TRP A 487 -29.74 5.09 -7.41
CA TRP A 487 -30.02 4.27 -6.24
C TRP A 487 -30.19 5.13 -4.99
N THR A 488 -30.85 4.53 -4.00
CA THR A 488 -30.93 5.01 -2.61
C THR A 488 -30.35 3.94 -1.71
N TYR A 489 -29.75 4.33 -0.59
CA TYR A 489 -29.09 3.40 0.34
C TYR A 489 -29.40 3.66 1.82
#